data_AF-A0A9D4KSI9-F1
#
_entry.id   AF-A0A9D4KSI9-F1
#
_cell.length_a   1.000
_cell.length_b   1.000
_cell.length_c   1.000
_cell.angle_alpha   90.00
_cell.angle_beta   90.00
_cell.angle_gamma   90.00
#
_symmetry.space_group_name_H-M   'P 1'
#
loop_
_entity.id
_entity.type
_entity.pdbx_description
1 polymer ?
#
loop_
_entity_poly.entity_id
_entity_poly.type
_entity_poly.pdbx_seq_one_letter_code
_entity_poly.pdbx_strand_id
1 'polypeptide(L)' 'MCYSVSAYCPNGKEMVNDVCQDCSRGYYRSQSDGLFAMCLMCPLDKITPSTGATSISQCIIGMLRIG' A
#
# COMPACT_ATOMS: atom_id res chain seq x y z
N MET A 1 -5.58 -29.36 1.64
CA MET A 1 -4.62 -28.30 2.01
C MET A 1 -5.13 -27.01 1.40
N CYS A 2 -5.47 -26.01 2.22
CA CYS A 2 -5.83 -24.68 1.72
C CYS A 2 -4.54 -24.02 1.22
N TYR A 3 -4.16 -24.30 -0.02
CA TYR A 3 -3.23 -23.43 -0.71
C TYR A 3 -4.01 -22.14 -0.96
N SER A 4 -3.83 -21.16 -0.09
CA SER A 4 -4.29 -19.80 -0.36
C SER A 4 -3.45 -19.27 -1.52
N VAL A 5 -3.76 -19.71 -2.75
CA VAL A 5 -3.56 -18.88 -3.95
C VAL A 5 -4.54 -17.74 -3.77
N SER A 6 -4.13 -16.78 -2.95
CA SER A 6 -4.69 -15.46 -3.02
C SER A 6 -4.24 -14.98 -4.40
N ALA A 7 -5.12 -15.03 -5.40
CA ALA A 7 -4.92 -14.32 -6.68
C ALA A 7 -4.86 -12.78 -6.49
N TYR A 8 -4.65 -12.35 -5.26
CA TYR A 8 -4.71 -11.01 -4.74
C TYR A 8 -3.70 -10.89 -3.58
N CYS A 9 -3.01 -9.77 -3.52
CA CYS A 9 -2.13 -9.48 -2.40
C CYS A 9 -2.96 -9.03 -1.18
N PRO A 10 -2.48 -9.23 0.06
CA PRO A 10 -3.11 -8.64 1.24
C PRO A 10 -3.01 -7.10 1.21
N ASN A 11 -3.76 -6.43 2.08
CA ASN A 11 -3.70 -4.97 2.21
C ASN A 11 -2.26 -4.50 2.45
N GLY A 12 -1.91 -3.34 1.92
CA GLY A 12 -0.54 -2.82 1.95
C GLY A 12 0.45 -3.52 1.01
N LYS A 13 0.02 -4.49 0.20
CA LYS A 13 0.85 -5.10 -0.84
C LYS A 13 0.21 -4.99 -2.22
N GLU A 14 0.99 -4.80 -3.27
CA GLU A 14 0.58 -4.83 -4.67
C GLU A 14 1.20 -6.02 -5.42
N MET A 15 0.56 -6.41 -6.53
CA MET A 15 1.03 -7.49 -7.38
C MET A 15 1.99 -6.92 -8.43
N VAL A 16 3.28 -7.26 -8.31
CA VAL A 16 4.35 -6.83 -9.20
C VAL A 16 5.04 -8.08 -9.73
N ASN A 17 4.94 -8.32 -11.03
CA ASN A 17 5.48 -9.54 -11.68
C ASN A 17 5.00 -10.84 -11.01
N ASP A 18 3.69 -10.98 -10.77
CA ASP A 18 3.08 -12.13 -10.06
C ASP A 18 3.55 -12.32 -8.60
N VAL A 19 4.27 -11.35 -8.03
CA VAL A 19 4.74 -11.38 -6.64
C VAL A 19 4.10 -10.24 -5.84
N CYS A 20 3.65 -10.54 -4.62
CA CYS A 20 3.15 -9.53 -3.71
C CYS A 20 4.30 -8.73 -3.09
N GLN A 21 4.48 -7.49 -3.56
CA GLN A 21 5.43 -6.54 -3.01
C GLN A 21 4.73 -5.53 -2.10
N ASP A 22 5.40 -5.09 -1.04
CA ASP A 22 4.87 -4.06 -0.14
C ASP A 22 4.75 -2.72 -0.86
N CYS A 23 3.64 -2.01 -0.62
CA CYS A 23 3.43 -0.67 -1.17
C CYS A 23 4.61 0.23 -0.84
N SER A 24 5.14 0.90 -1.84
CA SER A 24 6.22 1.88 -1.67
C SER A 24 5.80 3.02 -0.74
N ARG A 25 6.79 3.70 -0.15
CA ARG A 25 6.53 4.88 0.70
C ARG A 25 5.80 5.95 -0.12
N GLY A 26 4.74 6.51 0.43
CA GLY A 26 3.84 7.42 -0.29
C GLY A 26 2.68 6.73 -1.00
N TYR A 27 2.60 5.40 -0.91
CA TYR A 27 1.50 4.62 -1.44
C TYR A 27 0.85 3.77 -0.35
N TYR A 28 -0.45 3.54 -0.48
CA TYR A 28 -1.24 2.72 0.42
C TYR A 28 -2.18 1.82 -0.37
N ARG A 29 -2.64 0.73 0.27
CA ARG A 29 -3.65 -0.14 -0.31
C ARG A 29 -4.59 -0.66 0.74
N SER A 30 -5.87 -0.29 0.62
CA SER A 30 -6.92 -0.71 1.53
C SER A 30 -7.76 -1.84 0.96
N GLN A 31 -8.44 -2.56 1.85
CA GLN A 31 -9.30 -3.68 1.47
C GLN A 31 -10.51 -3.23 0.63
N SER A 32 -10.83 -1.93 0.72
CA SER A 32 -11.92 -1.27 0.01
C SER A 32 -11.62 -1.00 -1.46
N ASP A 33 -10.34 -0.98 -1.84
CA ASP A 33 -9.91 -0.64 -3.21
C ASP A 33 -10.11 -1.80 -4.20
N GLY A 34 -10.40 -2.99 -3.67
CA GLY A 34 -10.67 -4.20 -4.45
C GLY A 34 -9.47 -5.15 -4.50
N LEU A 35 -9.79 -6.43 -4.72
CA LEU A 35 -8.83 -7.54 -4.70
C LEU A 35 -7.69 -7.37 -5.72
N PHE A 36 -7.92 -6.64 -6.81
CA PHE A 36 -6.96 -6.41 -7.89
C PHE A 36 -6.41 -4.97 -7.94
N ALA A 37 -6.71 -4.13 -6.95
CA ALA A 37 -6.15 -2.78 -6.92
C ALA A 37 -4.64 -2.80 -6.66
N MET A 38 -3.92 -1.94 -7.37
CA MET A 38 -2.51 -1.65 -7.08
C MET A 38 -2.42 -0.67 -5.90
N CYS A 39 -1.21 -0.39 -5.42
CA CYS A 39 -1.03 0.59 -4.38
C CYS A 39 -1.40 1.99 -4.90
N LEU A 40 -2.27 2.68 -4.18
CA LEU A 40 -2.75 4.02 -4.49
C LEU A 40 -1.82 5.06 -3.90
N MET A 41 -1.59 6.14 -4.64
CA MET A 41 -0.79 7.27 -4.16
C MET A 41 -1.53 8.00 -3.04
N CYS A 42 -0.80 8.38 -1.99
CA CYS A 42 -1.32 9.24 -0.94
C CYS A 42 -1.72 10.62 -1.48
N PRO A 43 -2.84 11.22 -1.02
CA PRO A 43 -3.28 12.52 -1.48
C PRO A 43 -2.40 13.68 -0.94
N LEU A 44 -2.14 14.69 -1.79
CA LEU A 44 -1.52 16.01 -1.54
C LEU A 44 -0.64 16.16 -0.28
N ASP A 45 0.67 16.24 -0.49
CA ASP A 45 1.72 16.40 0.54
C ASP A 45 1.70 15.35 1.67
N LYS A 46 0.97 14.26 1.49
CA LYS A 46 0.99 13.12 2.40
C LYS A 46 1.84 12.00 1.85
N ILE A 47 2.56 11.36 2.76
CA ILE A 47 3.29 10.14 2.51
C ILE A 47 3.05 9.18 3.67
N THR A 48 3.27 7.91 3.41
CA THR A 48 3.31 6.94 4.50
C THR A 48 4.67 7.02 5.20
N PRO A 49 4.73 6.82 6.53
CA PRO A 49 6.02 6.81 7.23
C PRO A 49 6.88 5.59 6.82
N SER A 50 6.22 4.50 6.44
CA SER A 50 6.82 3.20 6.10
C SER A 50 6.18 2.63 4.84
N THR A 51 6.84 1.64 4.23
CA THR A 51 6.24 0.79 3.19
C THR A 51 5.15 -0.09 3.77
N GLY A 52 4.28 -0.63 2.92
CA GLY A 52 3.26 -1.59 3.35
C GLY A 52 1.98 -0.96 3.92
N ALA A 53 1.69 0.30 3.58
CA ALA A 53 0.57 1.00 4.20
C ALA A 53 -0.78 0.40 3.79
N THR A 54 -1.60 0.04 4.77
CA THR A 54 -2.85 -0.70 4.54
C THR A 54 -4.08 0.19 4.41
N SER A 55 -3.95 1.49 4.64
CA SER A 55 -5.07 2.44 4.61
C SER A 55 -4.59 3.86 4.34
N ILE A 56 -5.46 4.69 3.76
CA ILE A 56 -5.23 6.13 3.56
C ILE A 56 -4.96 6.88 4.87
N SER A 57 -5.45 6.38 6.01
CA SER A 57 -5.17 6.99 7.32
C SER A 57 -3.69 6.95 7.70
N GLN A 58 -2.89 6.08 7.06
CA GLN A 58 -1.44 6.03 7.23
C GLN A 58 -0.71 7.05 6.34
N CYS A 59 -1.40 7.66 5.38
CA CYS A 59 -0.91 8.83 4.67
C CYS A 59 -0.92 10.01 5.65
N ILE A 60 0.23 10.25 6.26
CA ILE A 60 0.46 11.41 7.12
C ILE A 60 1.12 12.50 6.29
N ILE A 61 0.97 13.77 6.67
CA ILE A 61 1.71 14.86 6.01
C ILE A 61 3.19 14.50 6.09
N GLY A 62 3.82 14.39 4.93
CA GLY A 62 5.22 14.10 4.80
C GLY A 62 6.00 15.26 5.36
N MET A 63 6.21 15.24 6.67
CA MET A 63 7.14 16.14 7.31
C MET A 63 8.52 15.73 6.83
N LEU A 64 8.91 16.24 5.65
CA LEU A 64 10.31 16.48 5.34
C LEU A 64 10.79 17.32 6.52
N ARG A 65 11.51 16.69 7.44
CA ARG A 65 12.24 17.38 8.49
C ARG A 65 13.29 18.20 7.76
N ILE A 66 12.92 19.42 7.37
CA ILE A 66 13.87 20.50 7.13
C ILE A 66 14.47 20.75 8.52
N GLY A 67 15.55 20.02 8.82
CA GLY A 67 16.50 20.33 9.87
C GLY A 67 17.71 20.95 9.21
#